data_AF-A0A3M1WRM3-F1
#
_entry.id   AF-A0A3M1WRM3-F1
#
_cell.length_a   1.000
_cell.length_b   1.000
_cell.length_c   1.000
_cell.angle_alpha   90.00
_cell.angle_beta   90.00
_cell.angle_gamma   90.00
#
_symmetry.space_group_name_H-M   'P 1'
#
loop_
_entity.id
_entity.type
_entity.pdbx_description
1 polymer ?
#
loop_
_entity_poly.entity_id
_entity_poly.type
_entity_poly.pdbx_seq_one_letter_code
_entity_poly.pdbx_strand_id
1 'polypeptide(L)'
;YQVVANGRLQEETDLPGDRRRTRWETEVRLPTKVMVIGVARFAIDHGAEAAGVPVSSWIYPQDRDAGFVDYALAVPILRFMTTYIGPYPYTKLANVQSSTRYGGMENAGNIFYAESSVTGDSTSEFLIAHEIAHQWFGNSASEARWGHIWLSEGFATYFTHLYREAAHSEKVMRAALAEDREVIFAQAPPWPVVSPPVKDLNYLLNANSYQKGGWILHMLRQQVGDSAFQAGIRRYYARYDLDNALTEDFQAVMEEVSGQDLEDFFQQWLYRAGNPQLKASWSWDSRRQEVTLTFTQEQGALYTLPVDIGFQLPGEAERRIETFDLNARTQTFRIPLPARPEAVVADPQVRLLARITWE
;
A
#
# COMPACT_ATOMS: atom_id res chain seq x y z
N TYR A 1 29.17 -14.20 17.66
CA TYR A 1 28.11 -13.72 16.75
C TYR A 1 26.79 -13.93 17.44
N GLN A 2 25.82 -13.05 17.22
CA GLN A 2 24.44 -13.26 17.64
C GLN A 2 23.66 -13.85 16.47
N VAL A 3 22.68 -14.69 16.79
CA VAL A 3 21.81 -15.35 15.82
C VAL A 3 20.40 -14.78 15.99
N VAL A 4 19.71 -14.50 14.89
CA VAL A 4 18.30 -14.12 14.87
C VAL A 4 17.58 -14.99 13.85
N ALA A 5 16.40 -15.49 14.19
CA ALA A 5 15.58 -16.30 13.28
C ALA A 5 14.08 -16.13 13.60
N ASN A 6 13.22 -16.72 12.76
CA ASN A 6 11.78 -16.78 13.03
C ASN A 6 11.47 -17.41 14.39
N GLY A 7 10.37 -16.96 15.02
CA GLY A 7 9.93 -17.47 16.32
C GLY A 7 10.71 -16.93 17.51
N ARG A 8 10.74 -17.71 18.60
CA ARG A 8 11.42 -17.39 19.86
C ARG A 8 12.70 -18.21 20.02
N LEU A 9 13.73 -17.59 20.58
CA LEU A 9 14.92 -18.28 21.03
C LEU A 9 14.55 -19.15 22.25
N GLN A 10 14.75 -20.46 22.13
CA GLN A 10 14.46 -21.44 23.18
C GLN A 10 15.72 -21.79 23.98
N GLU A 11 16.85 -21.90 23.31
CA GLU A 11 18.10 -22.36 23.90
C GLU A 11 19.29 -21.68 23.21
N GLU A 12 20.28 -21.31 24.01
CA GLU A 12 21.62 -20.95 23.56
C GLU A 12 22.65 -21.76 24.37
N THR A 13 23.56 -22.43 23.69
CA THR A 13 24.57 -23.29 24.33
C THR A 13 25.93 -23.07 23.68
N ASP A 14 26.93 -22.74 24.50
CA ASP A 14 28.33 -22.73 24.09
C ASP A 14 28.85 -24.17 23.95
N LEU A 15 29.48 -24.46 22.82
CA LEU A 15 30.03 -25.77 22.45
C LEU A 15 31.56 -25.71 22.38
N PRO A 16 32.26 -26.86 22.48
CA PRO A 16 33.70 -26.91 22.29
C PRO A 16 34.14 -26.38 20.92
N GLY A 17 35.28 -25.69 20.92
CA GLY A 17 35.94 -25.16 19.71
C GLY A 17 35.38 -23.82 19.22
N ASP A 18 35.06 -22.90 20.13
CA ASP A 18 34.51 -21.55 19.82
C ASP A 18 33.25 -21.61 18.94
N ARG A 19 32.39 -22.59 19.23
CA ARG A 19 31.12 -22.78 18.55
C ARG A 19 29.97 -22.49 19.50
N ARG A 20 28.85 -22.05 18.94
CA ARG A 20 27.61 -21.86 19.66
C ARG A 20 26.47 -22.51 18.91
N ARG A 21 25.55 -23.12 19.64
CA ARG A 21 24.27 -23.62 19.12
C ARG A 21 23.15 -22.74 19.65
N THR A 22 22.24 -22.34 18.77
CA THR A 22 20.97 -21.72 19.14
C THR A 22 19.81 -22.58 18.62
N ARG A 23 18.74 -22.70 19.41
CA ARG A 23 17.50 -23.36 19.00
C ARG A 23 16.38 -22.33 18.98
N TRP A 24 15.74 -22.18 17.82
CA TRP A 24 14.61 -21.29 17.61
C TRP A 24 13.36 -22.10 17.31
N GLU A 25 12.22 -21.63 17.80
CA GLU A 25 10.94 -22.31 17.65
C GLU A 25 9.81 -21.31 17.40
N THR A 26 8.96 -21.61 16.42
CA THR A 26 7.73 -20.88 16.11
C THR A 26 6.56 -21.85 16.10
N GLU A 27 5.46 -21.47 16.75
CA GLU A 27 4.20 -22.22 16.70
C GLU A 27 3.37 -21.83 15.47
N VAL A 28 3.70 -20.68 14.85
CA VAL A 28 3.05 -20.19 13.64
C VAL A 28 3.63 -20.93 12.44
N ARG A 29 2.75 -21.49 11.60
CA ARG A 29 3.13 -22.09 10.32
C ARG A 29 3.60 -20.98 9.37
N LEU A 30 4.82 -21.11 8.85
CA LEU A 30 5.40 -20.14 7.93
C LEU A 30 5.58 -20.76 6.54
N PRO A 31 5.19 -20.06 5.46
CA PRO A 31 5.63 -20.42 4.12
C PRO A 31 7.16 -20.23 4.01
N THR A 32 7.82 -21.02 3.17
CA THR A 32 9.29 -20.96 3.04
C THR A 32 9.80 -19.60 2.56
N LYS A 33 8.99 -18.83 1.83
CA LYS A 33 9.35 -17.50 1.32
C LYS A 33 9.68 -16.48 2.43
N VAL A 34 9.10 -16.65 3.63
CA VAL A 34 9.26 -15.70 4.76
C VAL A 34 10.17 -16.23 5.87
N MET A 35 10.79 -17.40 5.68
CA MET A 35 11.76 -17.96 6.63
C MET A 35 13.11 -17.25 6.52
N VAL A 36 13.79 -17.03 7.64
CA VAL A 36 15.08 -16.34 7.71
C VAL A 36 15.93 -16.81 8.88
N ILE A 37 17.25 -16.78 8.68
CA ILE A 37 18.27 -16.90 9.72
C ILE A 37 19.33 -15.83 9.44
N GLY A 38 19.60 -14.97 10.41
CA GLY A 38 20.68 -13.99 10.39
C GLY A 38 21.75 -14.33 11.42
N VAL A 39 23.02 -14.22 11.03
CA VAL A 39 24.17 -14.43 11.91
C VAL A 39 25.18 -13.32 11.65
N ALA A 40 25.32 -12.41 12.61
CA ALA A 40 26.31 -11.33 12.54
C ALA A 40 26.75 -10.90 13.94
N ARG A 41 27.71 -9.98 14.02
CA ARG A 41 27.93 -9.24 15.25
C ARG A 41 26.91 -8.11 15.20
N PHE A 42 26.04 -8.05 16.20
CA PHE A 42 25.01 -7.02 16.29
C PHE A 42 25.18 -6.22 17.59
N ALA A 43 24.97 -4.91 17.52
CA ALA A 43 24.44 -4.13 18.62
C ALA A 43 22.92 -4.33 18.62
N ILE A 44 22.36 -4.68 19.78
CA ILE A 44 20.94 -5.03 19.89
C ILE A 44 20.27 -4.13 20.91
N ASP A 45 19.12 -3.58 20.52
CA ASP A 45 18.18 -2.93 21.44
C ASP A 45 16.92 -3.80 21.57
N HIS A 46 16.59 -4.19 22.80
CA HIS A 46 15.42 -5.00 23.15
C HIS A 46 14.31 -4.17 23.86
N GLY A 47 14.54 -2.87 24.07
CA GLY A 47 13.79 -2.06 25.04
C GLY A 47 12.40 -1.59 24.62
N ALA A 48 11.86 -2.06 23.49
CA ALA A 48 10.61 -1.57 22.94
C ALA A 48 9.49 -2.63 22.94
N GLU A 49 8.26 -2.15 23.08
CA GLU A 49 7.04 -2.92 22.93
C GLU A 49 5.99 -2.08 22.21
N ALA A 50 5.25 -2.69 21.28
CA ALA A 50 4.08 -2.09 20.67
C ALA A 50 2.93 -3.11 20.64
N ALA A 51 1.77 -2.70 21.17
CA ALA A 51 0.56 -3.52 21.24
C ALA A 51 0.78 -4.92 21.86
N GLY A 52 1.60 -5.02 22.92
CA GLY A 52 1.93 -6.30 23.57
C GLY A 52 2.94 -7.17 22.81
N VAL A 53 3.52 -6.66 21.72
CA VAL A 53 4.54 -7.35 20.92
C VAL A 53 5.92 -6.79 21.25
N PRO A 54 6.88 -7.63 21.68
CA PRO A 54 8.28 -7.21 21.84
C PRO A 54 8.86 -6.77 20.49
N VAL A 55 9.44 -5.57 20.46
CA VAL A 55 10.10 -4.99 19.29
C VAL A 55 11.59 -4.83 19.58
N SER A 56 12.45 -5.25 18.64
CA SER A 56 13.90 -5.13 18.79
C SER A 56 14.60 -4.66 17.52
N SER A 57 15.74 -4.01 17.68
CA SER A 57 16.60 -3.53 16.59
C SER A 57 17.94 -4.25 16.64
N TRP A 58 18.34 -4.84 15.53
CA TRP A 58 19.56 -5.63 15.37
C TRP A 58 20.44 -4.97 14.32
N ILE A 59 21.40 -4.16 14.77
CA ILE A 59 22.19 -3.27 13.93
C ILE A 59 23.65 -3.69 13.98
N TYR A 60 24.41 -3.53 12.90
CA TYR A 60 25.83 -3.76 12.96
C TYR A 60 26.51 -2.75 13.91
N PRO A 61 27.56 -3.15 14.66
CA PRO A 61 28.12 -2.31 15.71
C PRO A 61 28.59 -0.93 15.25
N GLN A 62 29.10 -0.82 14.01
CA GLN A 62 29.55 0.45 13.45
C GLN A 62 28.41 1.43 13.15
N ASP A 63 27.20 0.93 12.96
CA ASP A 63 26.02 1.72 12.59
C ASP A 63 25.05 1.92 13.77
N ARG A 64 25.42 1.44 14.96
CA ARG A 64 24.55 1.34 16.15
C ARG A 64 23.71 2.59 16.40
N ASP A 65 24.37 3.75 16.54
CA ASP A 65 23.69 4.96 17.01
C ASP A 65 22.70 5.48 15.96
N ALA A 66 23.05 5.40 14.68
CA ALA A 66 22.15 5.75 13.57
C ALA A 66 21.01 4.73 13.43
N GLY A 67 21.32 3.43 13.42
CA GLY A 67 20.33 2.39 13.18
C GLY A 67 19.31 2.24 14.31
N PHE A 68 19.69 2.53 15.56
CA PHE A 68 18.73 2.56 16.67
C PHE A 68 17.74 3.72 16.54
N VAL A 69 18.15 4.87 16.00
CA VAL A 69 17.22 5.98 15.68
C VAL A 69 16.25 5.55 14.58
N ASP A 70 16.76 5.02 13.47
CA ASP A 70 15.91 4.69 12.33
C ASP A 70 14.92 3.55 12.64
N TYR A 71 15.37 2.49 13.30
CA TYR A 71 14.50 1.31 13.51
C TYR A 71 13.56 1.47 14.70
N ALA A 72 13.72 2.50 15.53
CA ALA A 72 12.74 2.86 16.55
C ALA A 72 11.37 3.25 15.95
N LEU A 73 11.34 3.67 14.67
CA LEU A 73 10.11 3.97 13.92
C LEU A 73 9.18 2.75 13.80
N ALA A 74 9.69 1.53 13.94
CA ALA A 74 8.86 0.33 13.93
C ALA A 74 7.78 0.32 15.02
N VAL A 75 8.01 0.99 16.15
CA VAL A 75 7.10 1.01 17.30
C VAL A 75 5.77 1.73 17.00
N PRO A 76 5.76 3.01 16.57
CA PRO A 76 4.53 3.69 16.20
C PRO A 76 3.84 3.04 14.99
N ILE A 77 4.60 2.56 14.01
CA ILE A 77 4.07 1.86 12.83
C ILE A 77 3.32 0.59 13.25
N LEU A 78 3.96 -0.28 14.05
CA LEU A 78 3.34 -1.54 14.48
C LEU A 78 2.05 -1.28 15.28
N ARG A 79 2.04 -0.24 16.11
CA ARG A 79 0.85 0.18 16.87
C ARG A 79 -0.29 0.63 15.95
N PHE A 80 0.02 1.42 14.92
CA PHE A 80 -0.95 1.84 13.92
C PHE A 80 -1.54 0.64 13.18
N MET A 81 -0.69 -0.23 12.63
CA MET A 81 -1.12 -1.41 11.87
C MET A 81 -1.99 -2.34 12.72
N THR A 82 -1.58 -2.60 13.97
CA THR A 82 -2.35 -3.44 14.90
C THR A 82 -3.72 -2.84 15.20
N THR A 83 -3.80 -1.51 15.37
CA THR A 83 -5.05 -0.80 15.64
C THR A 83 -5.97 -0.81 14.42
N TYR A 84 -5.41 -0.63 13.22
CA TYR A 84 -6.18 -0.53 12.00
C TYR A 84 -6.68 -1.91 11.52
N ILE A 85 -5.78 -2.90 11.48
CA ILE A 85 -6.01 -4.21 10.84
C ILE A 85 -6.52 -5.26 11.83
N GLY A 86 -5.86 -5.41 12.97
CA GLY A 86 -6.13 -6.49 13.92
C GLY A 86 -4.87 -7.01 14.62
N PRO A 87 -5.01 -8.04 15.47
CA PRO A 87 -3.90 -8.58 16.27
C PRO A 87 -2.68 -8.96 15.42
N TYR A 88 -1.48 -8.70 15.94
CA TYR A 88 -0.24 -9.09 15.30
C TYR A 88 -0.07 -10.63 15.35
N PRO A 89 0.28 -11.30 14.23
CA PRO A 89 0.22 -12.77 14.16
C PRO A 89 1.46 -13.49 14.72
N TYR A 90 2.55 -12.78 15.03
CA TYR A 90 3.81 -13.39 15.47
C TYR A 90 4.21 -13.03 16.90
N THR A 91 5.19 -13.75 17.44
CA THR A 91 5.60 -13.65 18.85
C THR A 91 6.48 -12.45 19.20
N LYS A 92 7.09 -11.82 18.19
CA LYS A 92 7.98 -10.66 18.28
C LYS A 92 8.12 -10.00 16.91
N LEU A 93 8.62 -8.77 16.88
CA LEU A 93 9.12 -8.11 15.67
C LEU A 93 10.59 -7.71 15.86
N ALA A 94 11.50 -8.36 15.15
CA ALA A 94 12.90 -7.94 15.07
C ALA A 94 13.16 -7.17 13.76
N ASN A 95 13.70 -5.97 13.85
CA ASN A 95 14.14 -5.16 12.72
C ASN A 95 15.65 -5.33 12.59
N VAL A 96 16.11 -5.89 11.48
CA VAL A 96 17.48 -6.40 11.34
C VAL A 96 18.18 -5.73 10.16
N GLN A 97 19.29 -5.06 10.41
CA GLN A 97 20.18 -4.58 9.35
C GLN A 97 20.87 -5.79 8.71
N SER A 98 20.90 -5.84 7.38
CA SER A 98 21.33 -7.04 6.66
C SER A 98 21.92 -6.73 5.29
N SER A 99 22.59 -7.72 4.71
CA SER A 99 23.13 -7.69 3.34
C SER A 99 22.10 -8.08 2.26
N THR A 100 20.80 -7.92 2.54
CA THR A 100 19.75 -8.17 1.52
C THR A 100 20.00 -7.31 0.28
N ARG A 101 19.69 -7.88 -0.90
CA ARG A 101 19.78 -7.16 -2.18
C ARG A 101 18.58 -6.26 -2.48
N TYR A 102 17.52 -6.39 -1.70
CA TYR A 102 16.28 -5.61 -1.77
C TYR A 102 16.33 -4.45 -0.77
N GLY A 103 15.40 -3.50 -0.83
CA GLY A 103 15.32 -2.44 0.20
C GLY A 103 15.03 -3.02 1.59
N GLY A 104 14.05 -3.92 1.65
CA GLY A 104 13.72 -4.77 2.78
C GLY A 104 13.28 -6.16 2.31
N MET A 105 13.26 -7.11 3.24
CA MET A 105 12.63 -8.41 3.10
C MET A 105 11.77 -8.65 4.33
N GLU A 106 10.51 -8.94 4.09
CA GLU A 106 9.40 -8.93 5.02
C GLU A 106 9.37 -10.13 5.99
N ASN A 107 10.47 -10.86 6.15
CA ASN A 107 10.49 -12.17 6.82
C ASN A 107 9.73 -12.16 8.16
N ALA A 108 8.91 -13.19 8.38
CA ALA A 108 7.90 -13.19 9.45
C ALA A 108 8.50 -12.99 10.85
N GLY A 109 8.08 -11.90 11.52
CA GLY A 109 8.56 -11.48 12.83
C GLY A 109 10.03 -11.02 12.88
N ASN A 110 10.71 -10.95 11.74
CA ASN A 110 12.15 -10.67 11.63
C ASN A 110 12.44 -9.95 10.31
N ILE A 111 12.10 -8.69 10.19
CA ILE A 111 12.27 -7.95 8.93
C ILE A 111 13.76 -7.64 8.73
N PHE A 112 14.28 -7.95 7.54
CA PHE A 112 15.67 -7.75 7.16
C PHE A 112 15.78 -6.61 6.17
N TYR A 113 16.41 -5.51 6.56
CA TYR A 113 16.56 -4.31 5.74
C TYR A 113 17.97 -4.23 5.15
N ALA A 114 18.13 -3.56 4.00
CA ALA A 114 19.44 -3.29 3.43
C ALA A 114 20.28 -2.41 4.35
N GLU A 115 21.61 -2.52 4.25
CA GLU A 115 22.55 -1.67 5.00
C GLU A 115 22.29 -0.18 4.77
N SER A 116 21.88 0.20 3.56
CA SER A 116 21.53 1.59 3.19
C SER A 116 20.27 2.13 3.85
N SER A 117 19.50 1.30 4.57
CA SER A 117 18.35 1.76 5.35
C SER A 117 18.75 2.49 6.63
N VAL A 118 20.01 2.35 7.05
CA VAL A 118 20.57 3.03 8.23
C VAL A 118 21.20 4.34 7.78
N THR A 119 20.56 5.45 8.13
CA THR A 119 20.93 6.81 7.74
C THR A 119 21.09 7.73 8.95
N GLY A 120 20.43 7.41 10.07
CA GLY A 120 20.44 8.18 11.32
C GLY A 120 19.51 9.39 11.32
N ASP A 121 18.69 9.56 10.28
CA ASP A 121 17.79 10.70 10.07
C ASP A 121 16.34 10.29 9.79
N SER A 122 15.99 9.02 10.03
CA SER A 122 14.63 8.48 9.88
C SER A 122 14.05 8.52 8.46
N THR A 123 14.88 8.68 7.44
CA THR A 123 14.42 8.72 6.03
C THR A 123 13.85 7.38 5.53
N SER A 124 14.14 6.27 6.21
CA SER A 124 13.60 4.94 5.91
C SER A 124 12.20 4.67 6.49
N GLU A 125 11.52 5.66 7.08
CA GLU A 125 10.22 5.48 7.75
C GLU A 125 9.20 4.69 6.92
N PHE A 126 9.01 5.07 5.65
CA PHE A 126 8.00 4.46 4.79
C PHE A 126 8.40 3.10 4.24
N LEU A 127 9.70 2.83 4.14
CA LEU A 127 10.20 1.47 3.88
C LEU A 127 9.88 0.57 5.09
N ILE A 128 10.16 1.03 6.31
CA ILE A 128 9.81 0.29 7.53
C ILE A 128 8.30 0.06 7.62
N ALA A 129 7.49 1.05 7.25
CA ALA A 129 6.03 0.91 7.20
C ALA A 129 5.55 -0.17 6.22
N HIS A 130 6.14 -0.20 5.02
CA HIS A 130 5.86 -1.20 3.99
C HIS A 130 6.16 -2.61 4.50
N GLU A 131 7.36 -2.83 5.02
CA GLU A 131 7.77 -4.15 5.49
C GLU A 131 6.99 -4.63 6.73
N ILE A 132 6.54 -3.70 7.59
CA ILE A 132 5.70 -4.04 8.74
C ILE A 132 4.28 -4.37 8.30
N ALA A 133 3.73 -3.72 7.27
CA ALA A 133 2.43 -4.06 6.73
C ALA A 133 2.39 -5.50 6.20
N HIS A 134 3.51 -5.99 5.65
CA HIS A 134 3.61 -7.37 5.18
C HIS A 134 3.42 -8.43 6.26
N GLN A 135 3.60 -8.08 7.54
CA GLN A 135 3.35 -9.02 8.64
C GLN A 135 1.89 -9.47 8.70
N TRP A 136 0.95 -8.63 8.22
CA TRP A 136 -0.45 -9.01 8.01
C TRP A 136 -0.69 -9.52 6.59
N PHE A 137 -0.20 -8.81 5.57
CA PHE A 137 -0.51 -9.08 4.16
C PHE A 137 0.68 -9.62 3.38
N GLY A 138 0.58 -10.85 2.89
CA GLY A 138 1.68 -11.57 2.24
C GLY A 138 2.34 -12.60 3.15
N ASN A 139 2.39 -12.34 4.46
CA ASN A 139 2.91 -13.30 5.45
C ASN A 139 1.81 -14.10 6.17
N SER A 140 0.86 -13.42 6.85
CA SER A 140 -0.24 -14.08 7.54
C SER A 140 -1.39 -14.36 6.58
N ALA A 141 -2.11 -13.33 6.12
CA ALA A 141 -3.06 -13.44 5.02
C ALA A 141 -2.28 -13.36 3.70
N SER A 142 -1.96 -14.52 3.13
CA SER A 142 -1.05 -14.64 1.99
C SER A 142 -1.80 -14.96 0.70
N GLU A 143 -1.28 -14.53 -0.44
CA GLU A 143 -1.87 -14.85 -1.73
C GLU A 143 -1.82 -16.36 -2.02
N ALA A 144 -2.94 -16.95 -2.42
CA ALA A 144 -3.02 -18.39 -2.73
C ALA A 144 -2.23 -18.77 -3.99
N ARG A 145 -1.99 -17.80 -4.88
CA ARG A 145 -1.25 -17.96 -6.13
C ARG A 145 -0.50 -16.67 -6.46
N TRP A 146 0.69 -16.81 -7.03
CA TRP A 146 1.56 -15.68 -7.39
C TRP A 146 0.91 -14.65 -8.33
N GLY A 147 -0.04 -15.05 -9.19
CA GLY A 147 -0.78 -14.09 -10.02
C GLY A 147 -1.58 -13.04 -9.21
N HIS A 148 -1.80 -13.30 -7.92
CA HIS A 148 -2.52 -12.43 -6.99
C HIS A 148 -1.55 -11.69 -6.03
N ILE A 149 -0.26 -11.57 -6.36
CA ILE A 149 0.76 -10.95 -5.50
C ILE A 149 0.45 -9.50 -5.08
N TRP A 150 -0.45 -8.81 -5.80
CA TRP A 150 -0.94 -7.50 -5.41
C TRP A 150 -1.64 -7.52 -4.03
N LEU A 151 -2.18 -8.66 -3.59
CA LEU A 151 -2.73 -8.84 -2.23
C LEU A 151 -1.64 -8.71 -1.16
N SER A 152 -0.38 -8.93 -1.50
CA SER A 152 0.79 -8.65 -0.66
C SER A 152 1.29 -7.23 -0.90
N GLU A 153 1.79 -6.95 -2.11
CA GLU A 153 2.53 -5.72 -2.41
C GLU A 153 1.64 -4.48 -2.47
N GLY A 154 0.43 -4.62 -3.01
CA GLY A 154 -0.54 -3.53 -3.12
C GLY A 154 -1.07 -3.14 -1.75
N PHE A 155 -1.32 -4.13 -0.89
CA PHE A 155 -1.69 -3.89 0.51
C PHE A 155 -0.55 -3.21 1.27
N ALA A 156 0.68 -3.73 1.23
CA ALA A 156 1.80 -3.10 1.92
C ALA A 156 2.05 -1.66 1.43
N THR A 157 1.92 -1.43 0.12
CA THR A 157 2.01 -0.09 -0.47
C THR A 157 0.91 0.83 0.05
N TYR A 158 -0.35 0.38 0.07
CA TYR A 158 -1.46 1.21 0.53
C TYR A 158 -1.44 1.46 2.04
N PHE A 159 -1.06 0.47 2.84
CA PHE A 159 -0.93 0.63 4.29
C PHE A 159 0.20 1.60 4.66
N THR A 160 1.25 1.67 3.83
CA THR A 160 2.25 2.75 3.93
C THR A 160 1.60 4.12 3.72
N HIS A 161 0.70 4.26 2.75
CA HIS A 161 -0.05 5.51 2.51
C HIS A 161 -1.04 5.85 3.63
N LEU A 162 -1.74 4.88 4.17
CA LEU A 162 -2.61 5.08 5.35
C LEU A 162 -1.78 5.51 6.57
N TYR A 163 -0.58 4.96 6.74
CA TYR A 163 0.33 5.41 7.79
C TYR A 163 0.85 6.83 7.53
N ARG A 164 1.17 7.22 6.28
CA ARG A 164 1.49 8.62 5.92
C ARG A 164 0.39 9.59 6.35
N GLU A 165 -0.86 9.23 6.10
CA GLU A 165 -2.01 10.03 6.49
C GLU A 165 -2.09 10.17 8.01
N ALA A 166 -1.98 9.05 8.74
CA ALA A 166 -2.14 9.00 10.19
C ALA A 166 -0.98 9.65 10.96
N ALA A 167 0.26 9.46 10.52
CA ALA A 167 1.46 9.96 11.18
C ALA A 167 1.78 11.41 10.80
N HIS A 168 1.42 11.83 9.57
CA HIS A 168 1.77 13.15 9.04
C HIS A 168 0.53 13.95 8.67
N SER A 169 -0.07 13.69 7.50
CA SER A 169 -1.31 14.34 7.06
C SER A 169 -1.85 13.72 5.77
N GLU A 170 -3.12 13.95 5.50
CA GLU A 170 -3.75 13.60 4.21
C GLU A 170 -3.00 14.21 3.01
N LYS A 171 -2.44 15.41 3.15
CA LYS A 171 -1.64 16.05 2.09
C LYS A 171 -0.40 15.22 1.72
N VAL A 172 0.26 14.62 2.71
CA VAL A 172 1.44 13.77 2.48
C VAL A 172 1.04 12.47 1.77
N MET A 173 -0.08 11.88 2.16
CA MET A 173 -0.65 10.72 1.45
C MET A 173 -0.99 11.07 -0.01
N ARG A 174 -1.69 12.18 -0.25
CA ARG A 174 -2.09 12.61 -1.61
C ARG A 174 -0.88 12.90 -2.51
N ALA A 175 0.18 13.49 -1.96
CA ALA A 175 1.43 13.70 -2.71
C ALA A 175 2.05 12.35 -3.14
N ALA A 176 2.13 11.39 -2.23
CA ALA A 176 2.67 10.06 -2.52
C ALA A 176 1.80 9.29 -3.54
N LEU A 177 0.47 9.38 -3.44
CA LEU A 177 -0.44 8.82 -4.44
C LEU A 177 -0.24 9.47 -5.83
N ALA A 178 -0.03 10.79 -5.90
CA ALA A 178 0.27 11.47 -7.15
C ALA A 178 1.60 11.00 -7.77
N GLU A 179 2.63 10.77 -6.96
CA GLU A 179 3.90 10.18 -7.40
C GLU A 179 3.70 8.75 -7.94
N ASP A 180 2.97 7.92 -7.20
CA ASP A 180 2.62 6.55 -7.61
C ASP A 180 1.86 6.53 -8.93
N ARG A 181 0.96 7.50 -9.16
CA ARG A 181 0.24 7.64 -10.43
C ARG A 181 1.22 7.82 -11.59
N GLU A 182 2.21 8.70 -11.47
CA GLU A 182 3.21 8.89 -12.52
C GLU A 182 4.07 7.64 -12.74
N VAL A 183 4.43 6.93 -11.68
CA VAL A 183 5.12 5.62 -11.79
C VAL A 183 4.28 4.61 -12.57
N ILE A 184 2.99 4.50 -12.26
CA ILE A 184 2.07 3.59 -12.97
C ILE A 184 2.04 3.93 -14.46
N PHE A 185 1.82 5.19 -14.84
CA PHE A 185 1.75 5.56 -16.25
C PHE A 185 3.08 5.46 -17.00
N ALA A 186 4.21 5.48 -16.29
CA ALA A 186 5.54 5.35 -16.90
C ALA A 186 6.02 3.89 -17.00
N GLN A 187 5.68 3.05 -16.01
CA GLN A 187 6.36 1.77 -15.78
C GLN A 187 5.40 0.56 -15.67
N ALA A 188 4.09 0.77 -15.54
CA ALA A 188 3.16 -0.35 -15.43
C ALA A 188 3.16 -1.19 -16.71
N PRO A 189 3.28 -2.52 -16.58
CA PRO A 189 3.30 -3.39 -17.74
C PRO A 189 1.90 -3.49 -18.39
N PRO A 190 1.82 -3.89 -19.68
CA PRO A 190 0.58 -3.89 -20.45
C PRO A 190 -0.35 -5.09 -20.17
N TRP A 191 -0.22 -5.74 -19.00
CA TRP A 191 -1.11 -6.83 -18.56
C TRP A 191 -1.93 -6.42 -17.33
N PRO A 192 -2.96 -7.19 -16.93
CA PRO A 192 -3.76 -6.89 -15.74
C PRO A 192 -2.97 -6.98 -14.43
N VAL A 193 -3.53 -6.45 -13.33
CA VAL A 193 -2.92 -6.57 -11.99
C VAL A 193 -2.96 -8.00 -11.52
N VAL A 194 -4.13 -8.65 -11.60
CA VAL A 194 -4.23 -10.10 -11.41
C VAL A 194 -3.61 -10.75 -12.64
N SER A 195 -2.34 -11.12 -12.48
CA SER A 195 -1.49 -11.50 -13.59
C SER A 195 -1.76 -12.96 -13.99
N PRO A 196 -1.72 -13.28 -15.29
CA PRO A 196 -1.72 -14.67 -15.72
C PRO A 196 -0.48 -15.41 -15.18
N PRO A 197 -0.49 -16.75 -15.14
CA PRO A 197 0.68 -17.51 -14.72
C PRO A 197 1.93 -17.12 -15.51
N VAL A 198 3.00 -16.79 -14.79
CA VAL A 198 4.32 -16.46 -15.36
C VAL A 198 5.35 -17.51 -15.00
N LYS A 199 6.41 -17.62 -15.83
CA LYS A 199 7.53 -18.54 -15.56
C LYS A 199 8.54 -17.97 -14.55
N ASP A 200 8.86 -16.69 -14.67
CA ASP A 200 9.74 -15.99 -13.74
C ASP A 200 8.90 -15.06 -12.87
N LEU A 201 8.90 -15.35 -11.57
CA LEU A 201 8.10 -14.63 -10.57
C LEU A 201 8.58 -13.19 -10.38
N ASN A 202 9.83 -12.87 -10.72
CA ASN A 202 10.32 -11.49 -10.62
C ASN A 202 9.55 -10.53 -11.54
N TYR A 203 8.94 -11.03 -12.62
CA TYR A 203 8.07 -10.19 -13.48
C TYR A 203 6.81 -9.72 -12.77
N LEU A 204 6.40 -10.37 -11.68
CA LEU A 204 5.24 -9.96 -10.90
C LEU A 204 5.56 -8.80 -9.95
N LEU A 205 6.84 -8.52 -9.70
CA LEU A 205 7.30 -7.41 -8.87
C LEU A 205 7.44 -6.15 -9.74
N ASN A 206 6.32 -5.47 -9.98
CA ASN A 206 6.24 -4.33 -10.89
C ASN A 206 5.16 -3.32 -10.47
N ALA A 207 5.05 -2.20 -11.18
CA ALA A 207 4.12 -1.12 -10.80
C ALA A 207 2.62 -1.48 -10.79
N ASN A 208 2.20 -2.57 -11.44
CA ASN A 208 0.84 -3.09 -11.27
C ASN A 208 0.61 -3.67 -9.87
N SER A 209 1.56 -4.45 -9.35
CA SER A 209 1.40 -5.15 -8.07
C SER A 209 1.58 -4.21 -6.88
N TYR A 210 2.46 -3.21 -7.01
CA TYR A 210 2.75 -2.23 -5.96
C TYR A 210 1.85 -0.99 -6.06
N GLN A 211 2.25 0.00 -6.87
CA GLN A 211 1.62 1.32 -6.92
C GLN A 211 0.16 1.24 -7.39
N LYS A 212 -0.12 0.49 -8.47
CA LYS A 212 -1.50 0.34 -8.95
C LYS A 212 -2.35 -0.45 -7.96
N GLY A 213 -1.83 -1.54 -7.38
CA GLY A 213 -2.50 -2.28 -6.31
C GLY A 213 -2.89 -1.37 -5.15
N GLY A 214 -1.98 -0.50 -4.71
CA GLY A 214 -2.24 0.47 -3.66
C GLY A 214 -3.28 1.54 -4.06
N TRP A 215 -3.22 2.04 -5.29
CA TRP A 215 -4.23 2.94 -5.84
C TRP A 215 -5.62 2.32 -5.92
N ILE A 216 -5.72 1.02 -6.24
CA ILE A 216 -6.99 0.31 -6.30
C ILE A 216 -7.62 0.22 -4.90
N LEU A 217 -6.82 -0.06 -3.86
CA LEU A 217 -7.30 -0.02 -2.48
C LEU A 217 -7.73 1.39 -2.07
N HIS A 218 -7.01 2.43 -2.51
CA HIS A 218 -7.43 3.81 -2.29
C HIS A 218 -8.79 4.12 -2.90
N MET A 219 -8.99 3.79 -4.18
CA MET A 219 -10.26 4.00 -4.86
C MET A 219 -11.38 3.14 -4.25
N LEU A 220 -11.06 1.92 -3.80
CA LEU A 220 -12.01 1.06 -3.11
C LEU A 220 -12.46 1.70 -1.79
N ARG A 221 -11.54 2.26 -0.99
CA ARG A 221 -11.88 3.04 0.23
C ARG A 221 -12.82 4.19 -0.10
N GLN A 222 -12.60 4.91 -1.20
CA GLN A 222 -13.50 5.99 -1.64
C GLN A 222 -14.88 5.47 -2.07
N GLN A 223 -14.93 4.30 -2.72
CA GLN A 223 -16.16 3.67 -3.21
C GLN A 223 -17.05 3.17 -2.07
N VAL A 224 -16.48 2.45 -1.10
CA VAL A 224 -17.25 1.85 0.00
C VAL A 224 -17.36 2.75 1.23
N GLY A 225 -16.51 3.78 1.32
CA GLY A 225 -16.38 4.67 2.46
C GLY A 225 -15.48 4.10 3.57
N ASP A 226 -14.87 4.99 4.34
CA ASP A 226 -13.83 4.68 5.33
C ASP A 226 -14.23 3.60 6.34
N SER A 227 -15.45 3.68 6.87
CA SER A 227 -15.93 2.75 7.89
C SER A 227 -16.11 1.33 7.35
N ALA A 228 -16.74 1.19 6.18
CA ALA A 228 -16.92 -0.11 5.54
C ALA A 228 -15.57 -0.67 5.06
N PHE A 229 -14.68 0.20 4.56
CA PHE A 229 -13.35 -0.22 4.14
C PHE A 229 -12.55 -0.81 5.31
N GLN A 230 -12.42 -0.09 6.42
CA GLN A 230 -11.69 -0.59 7.58
C GLN A 230 -12.34 -1.85 8.16
N ALA A 231 -13.66 -1.91 8.22
CA ALA A 231 -14.37 -3.11 8.66
C ALA A 231 -14.11 -4.31 7.72
N GLY A 232 -14.05 -4.07 6.41
CA GLY A 232 -13.72 -5.06 5.38
C GLY A 232 -12.29 -5.59 5.52
N ILE A 233 -11.31 -4.70 5.70
CA ILE A 233 -9.92 -5.08 6.00
C ILE A 233 -9.84 -5.97 7.24
N ARG A 234 -10.47 -5.57 8.35
CA ARG A 234 -10.47 -6.35 9.60
C ARG A 234 -11.11 -7.72 9.40
N ARG A 235 -12.22 -7.77 8.66
CA ARG A 235 -12.93 -9.02 8.33
C ARG A 235 -12.11 -9.93 7.43
N TYR A 236 -11.42 -9.35 6.45
CA TYR A 236 -10.55 -10.08 5.51
C TYR A 236 -9.38 -10.69 6.27
N TYR A 237 -8.65 -9.89 7.04
CA TYR A 237 -7.54 -10.39 7.85
C TYR A 237 -8.00 -11.46 8.84
N ALA A 238 -9.08 -11.24 9.58
CA ALA A 238 -9.57 -12.23 10.54
C ALA A 238 -10.04 -13.55 9.88
N ARG A 239 -10.49 -13.51 8.62
CA ARG A 239 -10.94 -14.70 7.87
C ARG A 239 -9.76 -15.50 7.31
N TYR A 240 -8.70 -14.83 6.91
CA TYR A 240 -7.53 -15.43 6.26
C TYR A 240 -6.26 -15.35 7.10
N ASP A 241 -6.38 -15.16 8.41
CA ASP A 241 -5.24 -15.17 9.33
C ASP A 241 -4.54 -16.53 9.27
N LEU A 242 -3.25 -16.51 8.91
CA LEU A 242 -2.42 -17.69 8.65
C LEU A 242 -2.98 -18.62 7.55
N ASP A 243 -3.73 -18.08 6.61
CA ASP A 243 -4.32 -18.80 5.48
C ASP A 243 -4.09 -18.06 4.15
N ASN A 244 -4.56 -18.67 3.07
CA ASN A 244 -4.37 -18.20 1.72
C ASN A 244 -5.67 -17.64 1.11
N ALA A 245 -5.57 -16.51 0.40
CA ALA A 245 -6.70 -15.88 -0.27
C ALA A 245 -6.41 -15.60 -1.76
N LEU A 246 -7.47 -15.64 -2.57
CA LEU A 246 -7.51 -15.11 -3.92
C LEU A 246 -8.08 -13.68 -3.92
N THR A 247 -8.06 -13.03 -5.09
CA THR A 247 -8.60 -11.67 -5.24
C THR A 247 -10.10 -11.65 -5.01
N GLU A 248 -10.77 -12.68 -5.52
CA GLU A 248 -12.21 -12.92 -5.43
C GLU A 248 -12.65 -13.10 -3.98
N ASP A 249 -11.79 -13.69 -3.14
CA ASP A 249 -12.02 -13.82 -1.71
C ASP A 249 -12.01 -12.47 -0.99
N PHE A 250 -11.07 -11.59 -1.35
CA PHE A 250 -11.05 -10.22 -0.84
C PHE A 250 -12.26 -9.42 -1.33
N GLN A 251 -12.61 -9.52 -2.62
CA GLN A 251 -13.81 -8.91 -3.18
C GLN A 251 -15.06 -9.30 -2.39
N ALA A 252 -15.28 -10.62 -2.20
CA ALA A 252 -16.45 -11.12 -1.49
C ALA A 252 -16.55 -10.61 -0.05
N VAL A 253 -15.42 -10.44 0.65
CA VAL A 253 -15.42 -9.83 1.99
C VAL A 253 -15.83 -8.37 1.94
N MET A 254 -15.33 -7.61 0.96
CA MET A 254 -15.64 -6.19 0.82
C MET A 254 -17.11 -5.98 0.44
N GLU A 255 -17.67 -6.84 -0.41
CA GLU A 255 -19.11 -6.86 -0.74
C GLU A 255 -19.96 -7.25 0.47
N GLU A 256 -19.57 -8.29 1.22
CA GLU A 256 -20.25 -8.72 2.47
C GLU A 256 -20.36 -7.57 3.47
N VAL A 257 -19.28 -6.80 3.66
CA VAL A 257 -19.23 -5.75 4.68
C VAL A 257 -19.85 -4.44 4.20
N SER A 258 -19.64 -4.06 2.94
CA SER A 258 -20.15 -2.80 2.40
C SER A 258 -21.61 -2.88 1.94
N GLY A 259 -22.09 -4.08 1.63
CA GLY A 259 -23.40 -4.29 0.99
C GLY A 259 -23.48 -3.77 -0.45
N GLN A 260 -22.36 -3.38 -1.06
CA GLN A 260 -22.28 -2.94 -2.45
C GLN A 260 -21.88 -4.11 -3.37
N ASP A 261 -22.39 -4.11 -4.59
CA ASP A 261 -21.87 -4.96 -5.67
C ASP A 261 -20.60 -4.31 -6.21
N LEU A 262 -19.47 -5.01 -6.13
CA LEU A 262 -18.15 -4.50 -6.50
C LEU A 262 -17.59 -5.20 -7.74
N GLU A 263 -18.38 -6.02 -8.44
CA GLU A 263 -17.92 -6.80 -9.59
C GLU A 263 -17.31 -5.90 -10.66
N ASP A 264 -18.03 -4.87 -11.12
CA ASP A 264 -17.54 -3.94 -12.15
C ASP A 264 -16.26 -3.21 -11.69
N PHE A 265 -16.15 -2.88 -10.40
CA PHE A 265 -14.96 -2.24 -9.84
C PHE A 265 -13.75 -3.18 -9.93
N PHE A 266 -13.86 -4.41 -9.45
CA PHE A 266 -12.76 -5.37 -9.45
C PHE A 266 -12.41 -5.79 -10.88
N GLN A 267 -13.40 -6.05 -11.75
CA GLN A 267 -13.17 -6.37 -13.16
C GLN A 267 -12.37 -5.28 -13.87
N GLN A 268 -12.79 -4.03 -13.74
CA GLN A 268 -12.17 -2.95 -14.51
C GLN A 268 -10.76 -2.59 -14.05
N TRP A 269 -10.47 -2.76 -12.75
CA TRP A 269 -9.23 -2.30 -12.15
C TRP A 269 -8.17 -3.41 -11.99
N LEU A 270 -8.59 -4.64 -11.72
CA LEU A 270 -7.68 -5.75 -11.43
C LEU A 270 -7.52 -6.73 -12.60
N TYR A 271 -8.60 -7.01 -13.32
CA TYR A 271 -8.61 -8.03 -14.38
C TYR A 271 -8.45 -7.45 -15.80
N ARG A 272 -8.51 -6.13 -15.94
CA ARG A 272 -8.27 -5.44 -17.21
C ARG A 272 -6.91 -4.74 -17.26
N ALA A 273 -6.24 -4.89 -18.40
CA ALA A 273 -4.98 -4.22 -18.68
C ALA A 273 -5.16 -2.73 -19.03
N GLY A 274 -4.14 -1.93 -18.75
CA GLY A 274 -4.11 -0.50 -19.04
C GLY A 274 -4.69 0.38 -17.94
N ASN A 275 -4.71 1.70 -18.18
CA ASN A 275 -5.20 2.72 -17.25
C ASN A 275 -5.98 3.81 -18.02
N PRO A 276 -6.95 4.49 -17.41
CA PRO A 276 -7.72 5.55 -18.06
C PRO A 276 -6.86 6.75 -18.48
N GLN A 277 -7.06 7.21 -19.72
CA GLN A 277 -6.48 8.45 -20.26
C GLN A 277 -7.63 9.31 -20.78
N LEU A 278 -7.82 10.48 -20.17
CA LEU A 278 -8.91 11.40 -20.46
C LEU A 278 -8.37 12.67 -21.10
N LYS A 279 -8.89 13.03 -22.27
CA LYS A 279 -8.84 14.40 -22.76
C LYS A 279 -10.05 15.17 -22.24
N ALA A 280 -9.80 16.33 -21.67
CA ALA A 280 -10.82 17.18 -21.10
C ALA A 280 -10.78 18.56 -21.76
N SER A 281 -11.92 19.15 -22.04
CA SER A 281 -12.02 20.54 -22.46
C SER A 281 -13.17 21.22 -21.73
N TRP A 282 -13.08 22.54 -21.57
CA TRP A 282 -14.13 23.31 -20.92
C TRP A 282 -14.35 24.66 -21.58
N SER A 283 -15.59 25.15 -21.52
CA SER A 283 -15.95 26.50 -21.97
C SER A 283 -16.98 27.14 -21.05
N TRP A 284 -17.06 28.47 -21.06
CA TRP A 284 -18.00 29.26 -20.27
C TRP A 284 -19.00 29.98 -21.17
N ASP A 285 -20.29 29.77 -20.93
CA ASP A 285 -21.37 30.56 -21.53
C ASP A 285 -21.83 31.64 -20.52
N SER A 286 -21.46 32.89 -20.79
CA SER A 286 -21.82 34.03 -19.93
C SER A 286 -23.30 34.38 -19.97
N ARG A 287 -24.02 34.02 -21.03
CA ARG A 287 -25.46 34.31 -21.15
C ARG A 287 -26.28 33.31 -20.33
N ARG A 288 -25.84 32.05 -20.30
CA ARG A 288 -26.49 30.97 -19.53
C ARG A 288 -25.90 30.82 -18.12
N GLN A 289 -24.79 31.49 -17.83
CA GLN A 289 -23.99 31.30 -16.61
C GLN A 289 -23.64 29.82 -16.37
N GLU A 290 -23.10 29.18 -17.41
CA GLU A 290 -22.91 27.73 -17.45
C GLU A 290 -21.49 27.37 -17.91
N VAL A 291 -20.86 26.41 -17.23
CA VAL A 291 -19.67 25.73 -17.73
C VAL A 291 -20.09 24.50 -18.52
N THR A 292 -19.56 24.35 -19.73
CA THR A 292 -19.62 23.08 -20.47
C THR A 292 -18.30 22.34 -20.31
N LEU A 293 -18.33 21.14 -19.73
CA LEU A 293 -17.20 20.22 -19.64
C LEU A 293 -17.38 19.10 -20.66
N THR A 294 -16.33 18.74 -21.39
CA THR A 294 -16.33 17.56 -22.27
C THR A 294 -15.15 16.67 -21.92
N PHE A 295 -15.40 15.39 -21.70
CA PHE A 295 -14.39 14.37 -21.47
C PHE A 295 -14.41 13.35 -22.60
N THR A 296 -13.24 12.95 -23.08
CA THR A 296 -13.04 11.86 -24.04
C THR A 296 -12.06 10.85 -23.47
N GLN A 297 -12.51 9.60 -23.33
CA GLN A 297 -11.65 8.47 -22.99
C GLN A 297 -10.84 8.08 -24.24
N GLU A 298 -9.51 8.11 -24.17
CA GLU A 298 -8.64 7.85 -25.33
C GLU A 298 -8.21 6.39 -25.45
N GLN A 299 -8.20 5.65 -24.34
CA GLN A 299 -7.82 4.24 -24.32
C GLN A 299 -8.90 3.35 -24.95
N GLY A 300 -8.54 2.17 -25.45
CA GLY A 300 -9.47 1.27 -26.16
C GLY A 300 -10.72 0.89 -25.34
N ALA A 301 -10.53 0.34 -24.14
CA ALA A 301 -11.63 -0.05 -23.26
C ALA A 301 -12.24 1.15 -22.52
N LEU A 302 -13.57 1.18 -22.41
CA LEU A 302 -14.27 2.20 -21.61
C LEU A 302 -14.20 1.84 -20.13
N TYR A 303 -13.95 2.85 -19.29
CA TYR A 303 -14.04 2.75 -17.84
C TYR A 303 -15.30 3.47 -17.37
N THR A 304 -15.83 3.02 -16.24
CA THR A 304 -16.79 3.79 -15.44
C THR A 304 -16.00 4.56 -14.39
N LEU A 305 -16.00 5.90 -14.48
CA LEU A 305 -15.10 6.76 -13.70
C LEU A 305 -15.88 7.88 -13.00
N PRO A 306 -15.85 7.97 -11.66
CA PRO A 306 -16.27 9.17 -10.95
C PRO A 306 -15.13 10.19 -11.01
N VAL A 307 -15.27 11.22 -11.85
CA VAL A 307 -14.26 12.27 -12.00
C VAL A 307 -14.64 13.50 -11.21
N ASP A 308 -13.86 13.84 -10.19
CA ASP A 308 -14.02 15.09 -9.45
C ASP A 308 -13.43 16.26 -10.23
N ILE A 309 -14.19 17.34 -10.38
CA ILE A 309 -13.72 18.62 -10.93
C ILE A 309 -13.91 19.72 -9.90
N GLY A 310 -12.82 20.43 -9.60
CA GLY A 310 -12.83 21.60 -8.73
C GLY A 310 -12.95 22.88 -9.54
N PHE A 311 -13.97 23.68 -9.25
CA PHE A 311 -14.16 25.02 -9.76
C PHE A 311 -13.70 26.04 -8.73
N GLN A 312 -12.68 26.84 -9.06
CA GLN A 312 -12.27 27.99 -8.26
C GLN A 312 -13.12 29.19 -8.67
N LEU A 313 -14.06 29.60 -7.81
CA LEU A 313 -14.92 30.75 -8.08
C LEU A 313 -14.28 32.04 -7.57
N PRO A 314 -14.52 33.19 -8.23
CA PRO A 314 -13.98 34.48 -7.80
C PRO A 314 -14.39 34.85 -6.38
N GLY A 315 -13.40 35.15 -5.53
CA GLY A 315 -13.63 35.56 -4.14
C GLY A 315 -13.97 34.42 -3.17
N GLU A 316 -14.03 33.17 -3.64
CA GLU A 316 -14.22 31.99 -2.77
C GLU A 316 -12.86 31.43 -2.31
N ALA A 317 -12.73 31.14 -1.01
CA ALA A 317 -11.50 30.59 -0.45
C ALA A 317 -11.30 29.10 -0.80
N GLU A 318 -12.40 28.37 -0.94
CA GLU A 318 -12.40 26.94 -1.25
C GLU A 318 -12.94 26.70 -2.67
N ARG A 319 -12.55 25.58 -3.27
CA ARG A 319 -13.08 25.15 -4.56
C ARG A 319 -14.42 24.47 -4.36
N ARG A 320 -15.39 24.78 -5.22
CA ARG A 320 -16.58 23.95 -5.38
C ARG A 320 -16.19 22.68 -6.14
N ILE A 321 -16.41 21.52 -5.55
CA ILE A 321 -16.10 20.22 -6.17
C ILE A 321 -17.40 19.55 -6.59
N GLU A 322 -17.43 19.09 -7.84
CA GLU A 322 -18.52 18.26 -8.37
C GLU A 322 -17.95 16.98 -8.99
N THR A 323 -18.64 15.86 -8.80
CA THR A 323 -18.28 14.55 -9.33
C THR A 323 -19.10 14.26 -10.59
N PHE A 324 -18.43 13.82 -11.65
CA PHE A 324 -19.04 13.47 -12.94
C PHE A 324 -18.80 12.00 -13.25
N ASP A 325 -19.89 11.23 -13.38
CA ASP A 325 -19.82 9.81 -13.71
C ASP A 325 -19.67 9.61 -15.22
N LEU A 326 -18.45 9.26 -15.64
CA LEU A 326 -18.14 8.93 -17.03
C LEU A 326 -18.36 7.45 -17.29
N ASN A 327 -19.09 7.10 -18.34
CA ASN A 327 -19.32 5.73 -18.82
C ASN A 327 -19.35 5.60 -20.35
N ALA A 328 -19.13 6.68 -21.09
CA ALA A 328 -19.11 6.69 -22.55
C ALA A 328 -17.75 7.17 -23.10
N ARG A 329 -17.54 6.95 -24.41
CA ARG A 329 -16.32 7.39 -25.13
C ARG A 329 -16.09 8.88 -25.00
N THR A 330 -17.14 9.66 -25.24
CA THR A 330 -17.15 11.11 -25.09
C THR A 330 -18.44 11.50 -24.38
N GLN A 331 -18.34 12.29 -23.32
CA GLN A 331 -19.49 12.82 -22.58
C GLN A 331 -19.31 14.30 -22.30
N THR A 332 -20.43 15.03 -22.39
CA THR A 332 -20.48 16.46 -22.14
C THR A 332 -21.45 16.75 -21.01
N PHE A 333 -21.00 17.57 -20.06
CA PHE A 333 -21.77 18.03 -18.91
C PHE A 333 -21.91 19.53 -18.95
N ARG A 334 -23.05 20.02 -18.45
CA ARG A 334 -23.40 21.44 -18.40
C ARG A 334 -23.75 21.80 -16.98
N ILE A 335 -23.00 22.73 -16.40
CA ILE A 335 -23.01 23.02 -14.98
C ILE A 335 -23.32 24.50 -14.78
N PRO A 336 -24.46 24.85 -14.18
CA PRO A 336 -24.74 26.23 -13.82
C PRO A 336 -23.80 26.67 -12.68
N LEU A 337 -23.09 27.78 -12.89
CA LEU A 337 -22.23 28.40 -11.88
C LEU A 337 -22.58 29.89 -11.71
N PRO A 338 -22.45 30.46 -10.50
CA PRO A 338 -22.83 31.86 -10.25
C PRO A 338 -21.93 32.86 -10.99
N ALA A 339 -20.71 32.47 -11.33
CA ALA A 339 -19.74 33.29 -12.06
C ALA A 339 -18.80 32.39 -12.89
N ARG A 340 -18.06 32.99 -13.82
CA ARG A 340 -17.00 32.29 -14.55
C ARG A 340 -15.93 31.82 -13.56
N PRO A 341 -15.56 30.53 -13.53
CA PRO A 341 -14.48 30.07 -12.67
C PRO A 341 -13.12 30.65 -13.12
N GLU A 342 -12.29 31.00 -12.15
CA GLU A 342 -10.90 31.45 -12.35
C GLU A 342 -9.98 30.30 -12.71
N ALA A 343 -10.29 29.10 -12.21
CA ALA A 343 -9.61 27.86 -12.55
C ALA A 343 -10.58 26.67 -12.53
N VAL A 344 -10.34 25.71 -13.42
CA VAL A 344 -10.99 24.41 -13.45
C VAL A 344 -9.90 23.36 -13.28
N VAL A 345 -9.95 22.61 -12.18
CA VAL A 345 -8.91 21.66 -11.78
C VAL A 345 -9.49 20.26 -11.81
N ALA A 346 -8.89 19.36 -12.57
CA ALA A 346 -9.30 17.97 -12.62
C ALA A 346 -8.70 17.19 -11.45
N ASP A 347 -9.52 16.34 -10.84
CA ASP A 347 -9.18 15.50 -9.69
C ASP A 347 -8.37 16.25 -8.61
N PRO A 348 -8.89 17.38 -8.09
CA PRO A 348 -8.14 18.24 -7.16
C PRO A 348 -7.80 17.53 -5.84
N GLN A 349 -8.42 16.38 -5.60
CA GLN A 349 -8.24 15.58 -4.40
C GLN A 349 -7.42 14.31 -4.61
N VAL A 350 -6.93 14.03 -5.83
CA VAL A 350 -6.12 12.84 -6.12
C VAL A 350 -6.89 11.56 -5.76
N ARG A 351 -8.17 11.48 -6.15
CA ARG A 351 -9.10 10.39 -5.82
C ARG A 351 -9.23 9.33 -6.90
N LEU A 352 -8.78 9.62 -8.12
CA LEU A 352 -8.96 8.73 -9.27
C LEU A 352 -7.62 8.36 -9.93
N LEU A 353 -7.37 7.07 -10.15
CA LEU A 353 -6.26 6.63 -10.99
C LEU A 353 -6.60 6.87 -12.48
N ALA A 354 -6.34 8.09 -12.96
CA ALA A 354 -6.49 8.46 -14.36
C ALA A 354 -5.48 9.54 -14.73
N ARG A 355 -5.10 9.61 -16.01
CA ARG A 355 -4.38 10.76 -16.58
C ARG A 355 -5.41 11.66 -17.24
N ILE A 356 -5.53 12.90 -16.77
CA ILE A 356 -6.48 13.88 -17.30
C ILE A 356 -5.68 15.05 -17.90
N THR A 357 -5.87 15.30 -19.19
CA THR A 357 -5.17 16.35 -19.92
C THR A 357 -6.18 17.37 -20.45
N TRP A 358 -6.00 18.64 -20.09
CA TRP A 358 -6.81 19.74 -20.60
C TRP A 358 -6.35 20.13 -22.01
N GLU A 359 -7.31 20.28 -22.92
CA GLU A 359 -7.10 20.84 -24.28
C GLU A 359 -7.13 22.37 -24.30
#